data_AF-A0A8T3U986-F1
#
_entry.id   AF-A0A8T3U986-F1
#
_cell.length_a   1.000
_cell.length_b   1.000
_cell.length_c   1.000
_cell.angle_alpha   90.00
_cell.angle_beta   90.00
_cell.angle_gamma   90.00
#
_symmetry.space_group_name_H-M   'P 1'
#
loop_
_entity.id
_entity.type
_entity.pdbx_description
1 polymer ?
#
loop_
_entity_poly.entity_id
_entity_poly.type
_entity_poly.pdbx_seq_one_letter_code
_entity_poly.pdbx_strand_id
1 'polypeptide(L)'
;MKIYLNKKEIVDKTLLDENDIPLSYLNNLSAYSDTIIKYDSKLLKLNKKRVINLYEKVDKNTLFFKENNEPAKINKDYLIDIDGKIDLLNSSKKSSYRPTVFGYKYVLERTIPFKSDKEYTINIDFTGMENVKELLKTITLPNNLHLNSVQNNPDIKYFSDEKAYLENMRDGGYQDNCNIYIVKSSYANKIIYNKPKIFDVAKPVIFTQSEYTIEPSWDIFNHDSEMSLFPRMTYDYIKLTINHTPILIMRDRLNYKLIMLCGKEIFTQERLIKFLVENIVYAYTIGYYKVPEASGSYLNSFISNNIIDYYYSLNNRMNSHHPTINFKKDVEASNFKDTSYKLIDVFTTNSNVVYDYVDYSNNVYFKKTINDELEKGNADSLIYTTNQELKFIDKVNYSLYDIEQLPNISYKYDNDKLEIVVSPYYSSSQNIAKNKQTFLTIHNINKNYVLYMRKTSIFADQEFYILEDTETSDDIKIADIIIKLNNNIVPTDVRVIGGGSSKYDNYDYIDTGNINGRPYRVGTSMVITLPKRYEPYRNQLQQQINKHISSAEAAIIIFKD
;
A
#
# COMPACT_ATOMS: atom_id res chain seq x y z
N MET A 1 36.15 -4.22 -72.74
CA MET A 1 36.09 -4.62 -74.16
C MET A 1 35.72 -3.37 -74.95
N LYS A 2 36.66 -2.80 -75.72
CA LYS A 2 36.44 -1.56 -76.48
C LYS A 2 35.56 -1.87 -77.69
N ILE A 3 34.35 -1.31 -77.75
CA ILE A 3 33.56 -1.29 -78.97
C ILE A 3 33.85 0.03 -79.64
N TYR A 4 34.76 0.02 -80.60
CA TYR A 4 34.98 1.16 -81.48
C TYR A 4 33.83 1.21 -82.49
N LEU A 5 33.02 2.26 -82.46
CA LEU A 5 32.32 2.69 -83.68
C LEU A 5 33.39 3.31 -84.58
N ASN A 6 33.71 2.62 -85.68
CA ASN A 6 34.75 3.04 -86.62
C ASN A 6 34.64 4.52 -86.97
N LYS A 7 35.71 5.29 -86.67
CA LYS A 7 36.01 6.61 -87.24
C LYS A 7 34.90 7.68 -87.13
N LYS A 8 34.26 7.85 -85.97
CA LYS A 8 33.52 9.09 -85.69
C LYS A 8 34.38 10.01 -84.82
N GLU A 9 34.64 11.22 -85.31
CA GLU A 9 35.19 12.33 -84.53
C GLU A 9 34.17 12.73 -83.45
N ILE A 10 34.64 12.94 -82.22
CA ILE A 10 33.83 13.53 -81.16
C ILE A 10 33.90 15.05 -81.37
N VAL A 11 32.76 15.69 -81.61
CA VAL A 11 32.68 17.12 -81.92
C VAL A 11 31.64 17.75 -81.01
N ASP A 12 31.96 18.92 -80.44
CA ASP A 12 30.99 19.71 -79.68
C ASP A 12 29.87 20.21 -80.62
N LYS A 13 28.63 19.90 -80.27
CA LYS A 13 27.43 20.37 -80.97
C LYS A 13 26.52 21.15 -80.03
N THR A 14 26.01 22.27 -80.51
CA THR A 14 25.08 23.14 -79.77
C THR A 14 23.63 22.64 -79.79
N LEU A 15 23.28 21.73 -80.70
CA LEU A 15 21.95 21.10 -80.85
C LEU A 15 22.12 19.62 -81.14
N LEU A 16 21.40 18.78 -80.39
CA LEU A 16 21.44 17.32 -80.51
C LEU A 16 20.61 16.85 -81.71
N ASP A 17 21.12 15.87 -82.45
CA ASP A 17 20.35 15.10 -83.42
C ASP A 17 20.04 13.68 -82.90
N GLU A 18 19.17 12.99 -83.63
CA GLU A 18 18.67 11.65 -83.31
C GLU A 18 19.74 10.54 -83.23
N ASN A 19 20.99 10.84 -83.61
CA ASN A 19 22.13 9.92 -83.52
C ASN A 19 23.08 10.20 -82.34
N ASP A 20 22.78 11.19 -81.49
CA ASP A 20 23.61 11.56 -80.34
C ASP A 20 23.27 10.72 -79.09
N ILE A 21 24.28 10.17 -78.39
CA ILE A 21 24.10 9.32 -77.21
C ILE A 21 24.28 10.16 -75.93
N PRO A 22 23.24 10.34 -75.08
CA PRO A 22 23.38 11.04 -73.81
C PRO A 22 24.20 10.21 -72.81
N LEU A 23 25.24 10.82 -72.22
CA LEU A 23 26.06 10.22 -71.16
C LEU A 23 25.57 10.71 -69.79
N SER A 24 25.27 9.80 -68.87
CA SER A 24 24.86 10.11 -67.49
C SER A 24 25.67 9.27 -66.51
N TYR A 25 26.01 9.81 -65.34
CA TYR A 25 26.58 9.02 -64.23
C TYR A 25 25.68 9.09 -62.99
N LEU A 26 25.81 8.10 -62.11
CA LEU A 26 25.05 7.99 -60.88
C LEU A 26 25.88 8.56 -59.73
N ASN A 27 25.37 9.57 -59.03
CA ASN A 27 26.00 10.08 -57.81
C ASN A 27 25.31 9.47 -56.59
N ASN A 28 26.10 8.96 -55.64
CA ASN A 28 25.58 8.43 -54.38
C ASN A 28 25.61 9.53 -53.32
N LEU A 29 24.46 10.13 -53.04
CA LEU A 29 24.33 11.13 -51.99
C LEU A 29 23.84 10.43 -50.73
N SER A 30 24.70 10.34 -49.72
CA SER A 30 24.31 9.91 -48.37
C SER A 30 23.66 11.08 -47.65
N ALA A 31 22.34 11.01 -47.47
CA ALA A 31 21.59 11.98 -46.68
C ALA A 31 21.30 11.40 -45.28
N TYR A 32 21.35 12.23 -44.25
CA TYR A 32 20.92 11.83 -42.91
C TYR A 32 19.48 11.33 -42.95
N SER A 33 19.26 10.13 -42.40
CA SER A 33 17.92 9.57 -42.25
C SER A 33 17.43 9.64 -40.81
N ASP A 34 18.24 9.11 -39.88
CA ASP A 34 17.82 8.90 -38.50
C ASP A 34 19.01 8.63 -37.58
N THR A 35 18.79 8.63 -36.26
CA THR A 35 19.77 8.23 -35.25
C THR A 35 19.17 7.20 -34.30
N ILE A 36 19.83 6.06 -34.16
CA ILE A 36 19.47 5.06 -33.15
C ILE A 36 20.36 5.25 -31.92
N ILE A 37 19.71 5.44 -30.77
CA ILE A 37 20.38 5.44 -29.47
C ILE A 37 20.20 4.06 -28.85
N LYS A 38 21.31 3.34 -28.67
CA LYS A 38 21.34 2.02 -28.03
C LYS A 38 22.02 2.13 -26.68
N TYR A 39 21.22 2.17 -25.62
CA TYR A 39 21.73 2.24 -24.25
C TYR A 39 22.58 1.02 -23.88
N ASP A 40 23.56 1.23 -22.98
CA ASP A 40 24.28 0.12 -22.38
C ASP A 40 23.32 -0.82 -21.63
N SER A 41 23.48 -2.12 -21.86
CA SER A 41 22.58 -3.14 -21.33
C SER A 41 22.50 -3.19 -19.80
N LYS A 42 23.53 -2.71 -19.09
CA LYS A 42 23.52 -2.61 -17.63
C LYS A 42 22.61 -1.48 -17.16
N LEU A 43 22.50 -0.41 -17.94
CA LEU A 43 21.68 0.77 -17.61
C LEU A 43 20.19 0.55 -17.88
N LEU A 44 19.84 -0.33 -18.82
CA LEU A 44 18.44 -0.70 -19.12
C LEU A 44 17.70 -1.35 -17.93
N LYS A 45 18.43 -1.80 -16.91
CA LYS A 45 17.86 -2.38 -15.67
C LYS A 45 17.60 -1.34 -14.58
N LEU A 46 17.91 -0.07 -14.84
CA LEU A 46 17.86 1.02 -13.87
C LEU A 46 16.58 1.84 -14.04
N ASN A 47 15.67 1.74 -13.08
CA ASN A 47 14.60 2.73 -12.86
C ASN A 47 14.04 2.55 -11.45
N LYS A 48 14.79 2.99 -10.45
CA LYS A 48 14.50 2.77 -9.04
C LYS A 48 14.77 4.07 -8.26
N LYS A 49 13.79 4.52 -7.49
CA LYS A 49 14.01 5.51 -6.42
C LYS A 49 13.58 4.85 -5.12
N ARG A 50 14.55 4.51 -4.28
CA ARG A 50 14.35 3.79 -3.03
C ARG A 50 14.70 4.67 -1.84
N VAL A 51 13.82 4.68 -0.86
CA VAL A 51 14.05 5.35 0.41
C VAL A 51 15.08 4.57 1.24
N ILE A 52 16.05 5.27 1.84
CA ILE A 52 17.00 4.70 2.79
C ILE A 52 16.51 4.93 4.22
N ASN A 53 16.42 3.86 5.00
CA ASN A 53 15.95 3.93 6.37
C ASN A 53 17.07 4.27 7.35
N LEU A 54 16.70 4.81 8.51
CA LEU A 54 17.63 4.93 9.65
C LEU A 54 18.14 3.56 10.08
N TYR A 55 19.41 3.50 10.45
CA TYR A 55 20.13 2.29 10.83
C TYR A 55 20.20 1.19 9.76
N GLU A 56 19.78 1.50 8.52
CA GLU A 56 19.98 0.61 7.39
C GLU A 56 21.47 0.51 7.07
N LYS A 57 21.96 -0.71 6.91
CA LYS A 57 23.34 -0.95 6.48
C LYS A 57 23.49 -0.59 5.01
N VAL A 58 24.44 0.29 4.71
CA VAL A 58 24.70 0.77 3.35
C VAL A 58 26.18 0.63 2.99
N ASP A 59 26.48 0.69 1.69
CA ASP A 59 27.85 0.85 1.22
C ASP A 59 28.28 2.32 1.41
N LYS A 60 29.42 2.52 2.08
CA LYS A 60 30.01 3.83 2.39
C LYS A 60 30.36 4.64 1.14
N ASN A 61 30.52 3.98 -0.01
CA ASN A 61 30.86 4.63 -1.28
C ASN A 61 29.63 4.96 -2.14
N THR A 62 28.42 4.68 -1.66
CA THR A 62 27.18 4.98 -2.40
C THR A 62 26.83 6.45 -2.25
N LEU A 63 26.47 7.09 -3.36
CA LEU A 63 25.94 8.44 -3.36
C LEU A 63 24.44 8.42 -3.02
N PHE A 64 24.03 9.16 -1.99
CA PHE A 64 22.62 9.35 -1.65
C PHE A 64 22.11 10.71 -2.12
N PHE A 65 20.81 10.77 -2.33
CA PHE A 65 20.11 11.97 -2.78
C PHE A 65 19.04 12.38 -1.78
N LYS A 66 18.72 13.68 -1.80
CA LYS A 66 17.54 14.25 -1.15
C LYS A 66 16.30 14.02 -2.01
N GLU A 67 15.14 14.35 -1.46
CA GLU A 67 13.86 14.21 -2.16
C GLU A 67 13.83 14.94 -3.51
N ASN A 68 14.45 16.12 -3.58
CA ASN A 68 14.60 16.97 -4.77
C ASN A 68 15.76 16.54 -5.71
N ASN A 69 16.35 15.35 -5.51
CA ASN A 69 17.49 14.81 -6.26
C ASN A 69 18.80 15.59 -6.09
N GLU A 70 18.92 16.48 -5.10
CA GLU A 70 20.22 17.05 -4.73
C GLU A 70 21.09 16.00 -4.00
N PRO A 71 22.41 15.93 -4.26
CA PRO A 71 23.30 15.06 -3.50
C PRO A 71 23.24 15.34 -1.99
N ALA A 72 22.99 14.30 -1.20
CA ALA A 72 23.07 14.35 0.25
C ALA A 72 24.54 14.31 0.68
N LYS A 73 24.91 15.12 1.67
CA LYS A 73 26.27 15.28 2.15
C LYS A 73 26.47 14.55 3.48
N ILE A 74 27.43 13.62 3.50
CA ILE A 74 27.87 12.99 4.75
C ILE A 74 28.38 14.05 5.75
N ASN A 75 28.14 13.83 7.04
CA ASN A 75 28.43 14.77 8.15
C ASN A 75 27.65 16.09 8.13
N LYS A 76 26.71 16.26 7.20
CA LYS A 76 25.81 17.42 7.16
C LYS A 76 24.35 17.00 7.12
N ASP A 77 24.01 16.10 6.21
CA ASP A 77 22.65 15.61 6.00
C ASP A 77 22.42 14.24 6.67
N TYR A 78 23.48 13.44 6.84
CA TYR A 78 23.46 12.12 7.49
C TYR A 78 24.83 11.70 8.01
N LEU A 79 24.89 10.67 8.86
CA LEU A 79 26.10 10.00 9.30
C LEU A 79 26.09 8.54 8.88
N ILE A 80 27.28 7.93 8.81
CA ILE A 80 27.42 6.47 8.73
C ILE A 80 28.24 6.03 9.93
N ASP A 81 27.70 5.12 10.75
CA ASP A 81 28.39 4.59 11.91
C ASP A 81 29.58 3.67 11.52
N ILE A 82 30.30 3.18 12.54
CA ILE A 82 31.44 2.29 12.33
C ILE A 82 31.05 1.02 11.57
N ASP A 83 29.84 0.50 11.82
CA ASP A 83 29.27 -0.72 11.24
C ASP A 83 28.69 -0.52 9.82
N GLY A 84 28.71 0.71 9.31
CA GLY A 84 28.20 1.04 7.98
C GLY A 84 26.70 1.29 7.93
N LYS A 85 26.05 1.57 9.07
CA LYS A 85 24.63 1.91 9.12
C LYS A 85 24.43 3.41 9.03
N ILE A 86 23.37 3.83 8.34
CA ILE A 86 23.00 5.24 8.36
C ILE A 86 22.57 5.62 9.78
N ASP A 87 23.14 6.69 10.31
CA ASP A 87 22.70 7.29 11.56
C ASP A 87 22.34 8.75 11.34
N LEU A 88 21.52 9.28 12.23
CA LEU A 88 21.21 10.71 12.24
C LEU A 88 22.31 11.47 12.95
N LEU A 89 22.49 12.71 12.50
CA LEU A 89 23.32 13.66 13.21
C LEU A 89 22.58 14.06 14.49
N ASN A 90 22.80 13.31 15.57
CA ASN A 90 22.24 13.63 16.88
C ASN A 90 23.01 14.82 17.48
N SER A 91 22.70 16.02 17.03
CA SER A 91 23.24 17.26 17.60
C SER A 91 22.46 17.74 18.82
N SER A 92 21.33 17.11 19.15
CA SER A 92 20.55 17.49 20.31
C SER A 92 21.31 17.13 21.58
N LYS A 93 21.52 18.13 22.45
CA LYS A 93 22.06 17.90 23.80
C LYS A 93 21.01 17.29 24.76
N LYS A 94 19.75 17.12 24.31
CA LYS A 94 18.69 16.53 25.12
C LYS A 94 18.85 15.01 25.18
N SER A 95 18.77 14.47 26.39
CA SER A 95 18.80 13.02 26.62
C SER A 95 17.58 12.34 25.99
N SER A 96 17.76 11.10 25.53
CA SER A 96 16.66 10.21 25.19
C SER A 96 15.84 9.85 26.44
N TYR A 97 14.55 9.60 26.28
CA TYR A 97 13.68 9.14 27.36
C TYR A 97 12.71 8.07 26.86
N ARG A 98 12.13 7.30 27.77
CA ARG A 98 11.09 6.33 27.44
C ARG A 98 9.72 6.97 27.64
N PRO A 99 8.81 6.89 26.65
CA PRO A 99 7.44 7.35 26.86
C PRO A 99 6.75 6.51 27.93
N THR A 100 5.69 7.06 28.52
CA THR A 100 4.90 6.37 29.53
C THR A 100 4.17 5.17 28.90
N VAL A 101 4.50 3.96 29.35
CA VAL A 101 3.83 2.72 28.94
C VAL A 101 2.61 2.48 29.81
N PHE A 102 1.53 2.00 29.20
CA PHE A 102 0.31 1.62 29.89
C PHE A 102 -0.39 0.46 29.18
N GLY A 103 -1.10 -0.34 29.98
CA GLY A 103 -2.09 -1.28 29.49
C GLY A 103 -3.47 -0.63 29.49
N TYR A 104 -4.34 -1.00 28.55
CA TYR A 104 -5.74 -0.57 28.50
C TYR A 104 -6.70 -1.75 28.28
N LYS A 105 -7.93 -1.58 28.76
CA LYS A 105 -9.01 -2.56 28.68
C LYS A 105 -10.35 -1.87 28.46
N TYR A 106 -11.08 -2.29 27.45
CA TYR A 106 -12.40 -1.75 27.12
C TYR A 106 -13.49 -2.36 28.00
N VAL A 107 -14.47 -1.53 28.35
CA VAL A 107 -15.74 -1.95 28.94
C VAL A 107 -16.84 -1.66 27.92
N LEU A 108 -17.46 -2.73 27.43
CA LEU A 108 -18.52 -2.69 26.43
C LEU A 108 -19.85 -3.01 27.10
N GLU A 109 -20.89 -2.26 26.81
CA GLU A 109 -22.28 -2.61 27.13
C GLU A 109 -22.89 -3.30 25.91
N ARG A 110 -23.38 -4.54 26.09
CA ARG A 110 -24.19 -5.21 25.08
C ARG A 110 -25.49 -4.44 24.87
N THR A 111 -25.89 -4.27 23.63
CA THR A 111 -27.16 -3.62 23.27
C THR A 111 -27.90 -4.48 22.27
N ILE A 112 -28.08 -5.75 22.61
CA ILE A 112 -28.55 -6.77 21.68
C ILE A 112 -30.00 -7.10 22.03
N PRO A 113 -31.02 -6.62 21.30
CA PRO A 113 -32.35 -7.20 21.46
C PRO A 113 -32.24 -8.71 21.20
N PHE A 114 -32.91 -9.55 22.01
CA PHE A 114 -32.91 -10.99 21.75
C PHE A 114 -33.48 -11.25 20.35
N LYS A 115 -32.80 -12.10 19.58
CA LYS A 115 -33.20 -12.46 18.22
C LYS A 115 -33.21 -13.97 18.06
N SER A 116 -34.22 -14.49 17.38
CA SER A 116 -34.40 -15.93 17.15
C SER A 116 -33.32 -16.56 16.26
N ASP A 117 -32.63 -15.76 15.44
CA ASP A 117 -31.61 -16.19 14.49
C ASP A 117 -30.18 -16.22 15.08
N LYS A 118 -30.03 -15.81 16.35
CA LYS A 118 -28.74 -15.76 17.04
C LYS A 118 -28.68 -16.77 18.18
N GLU A 119 -27.55 -17.47 18.30
CA GLU A 119 -27.29 -18.38 19.42
C GLU A 119 -26.87 -17.60 20.68
N TYR A 120 -27.45 -17.95 21.82
CA TYR A 120 -27.15 -17.40 23.15
C TYR A 120 -26.72 -18.52 24.08
N THR A 121 -25.45 -18.49 24.49
CA THR A 121 -24.90 -19.43 25.47
C THR A 121 -24.55 -18.68 26.73
N ILE A 122 -25.33 -18.91 27.79
CA ILE A 122 -25.21 -18.22 29.08
C ILE A 122 -24.72 -19.21 30.12
N ASN A 123 -23.53 -18.96 30.66
CA ASN A 123 -22.89 -19.81 31.66
C ASN A 123 -23.26 -19.30 33.07
N ILE A 124 -23.94 -20.14 33.84
CA ILE A 124 -24.48 -19.78 35.16
C ILE A 124 -23.86 -20.68 36.21
N ASP A 125 -23.37 -20.07 37.29
CA ASP A 125 -23.03 -20.79 38.52
C ASP A 125 -24.30 -20.99 39.36
N PHE A 126 -24.81 -22.22 39.36
CA PHE A 126 -26.01 -22.62 40.11
C PHE A 126 -25.72 -23.03 41.57
N THR A 127 -24.49 -22.85 42.06
CA THR A 127 -24.15 -23.18 43.46
C THR A 127 -25.02 -22.37 44.42
N GLY A 128 -25.84 -23.04 45.24
CA GLY A 128 -26.84 -22.41 46.12
C GLY A 128 -28.20 -22.11 45.47
N MET A 129 -28.38 -22.45 44.18
CA MET A 129 -29.61 -22.35 43.39
C MET A 129 -29.98 -23.71 42.75
N GLU A 130 -29.66 -24.83 43.39
CA GLU A 130 -29.84 -26.17 42.83
C GLU A 130 -31.32 -26.46 42.50
N ASN A 131 -32.25 -25.98 43.32
CA ASN A 131 -33.68 -26.11 43.03
C ASN A 131 -34.08 -25.39 41.73
N VAL A 132 -33.50 -24.22 41.46
CA VAL A 132 -33.76 -23.50 40.20
C VAL A 132 -33.25 -24.29 39.01
N LYS A 133 -32.07 -24.92 39.13
CA LYS A 133 -31.52 -25.80 38.09
C LYS A 133 -32.46 -26.97 37.77
N GLU A 134 -33.14 -27.54 38.77
CA GLU A 134 -34.15 -28.57 38.55
C GLU A 134 -35.43 -28.00 37.93
N LEU A 135 -35.93 -26.86 38.41
CA LEU A 135 -37.11 -26.18 37.83
C LEU A 135 -36.90 -25.77 36.37
N LEU A 136 -35.68 -25.43 35.95
CA LEU A 136 -35.39 -25.11 34.55
C LEU A 136 -35.68 -26.28 33.60
N LYS A 137 -35.67 -27.53 34.08
CA LYS A 137 -36.01 -28.71 33.27
C LYS A 137 -37.51 -28.83 33.01
N THR A 138 -38.36 -28.10 33.74
CA THR A 138 -39.83 -28.16 33.60
C THR A 138 -40.36 -27.22 32.51
N ILE A 139 -39.49 -26.37 31.94
CA ILE A 139 -39.84 -25.44 30.87
C ILE A 139 -39.12 -25.76 29.57
N THR A 140 -39.78 -25.45 28.45
CA THR A 140 -39.15 -25.50 27.12
C THR A 140 -38.53 -24.14 26.81
N LEU A 141 -37.22 -24.12 26.55
CA LEU A 141 -36.48 -22.95 26.09
C LEU A 141 -36.47 -22.90 24.56
N PRO A 142 -36.34 -21.71 23.94
CA PRO A 142 -36.05 -21.61 22.52
C PRO A 142 -34.77 -22.36 22.14
N ASN A 143 -34.74 -22.98 20.96
CA ASN A 143 -33.60 -23.79 20.51
C ASN A 143 -32.28 -23.03 20.42
N ASN A 144 -32.33 -21.71 20.27
CA ASN A 144 -31.18 -20.83 20.17
C ASN A 144 -30.70 -20.29 21.54
N LEU A 145 -31.29 -20.73 22.65
CA LEU A 145 -30.92 -20.33 24.01
C LEU A 145 -30.42 -21.54 24.82
N HIS A 146 -29.19 -21.45 25.29
CA HIS A 146 -28.52 -22.49 26.07
C HIS A 146 -28.08 -21.92 27.42
N LEU A 147 -28.63 -22.49 28.50
CA LEU A 147 -28.24 -22.15 29.88
C LEU A 147 -27.34 -23.27 30.42
N ASN A 148 -26.05 -22.99 30.56
CA ASN A 148 -25.06 -23.97 30.98
C ASN A 148 -24.72 -23.82 32.47
N SER A 149 -24.42 -24.94 33.13
CA SER A 149 -23.96 -24.96 34.52
C SER A 149 -22.43 -24.91 34.54
N VAL A 150 -21.85 -23.75 34.89
CA VAL A 150 -20.39 -23.55 34.89
C VAL A 150 -19.99 -22.83 36.17
N GLN A 151 -19.03 -23.38 36.92
CA GLN A 151 -18.50 -22.75 38.15
C GLN A 151 -17.29 -21.85 37.87
N ASN A 152 -16.47 -22.21 36.88
CA ASN A 152 -15.25 -21.45 36.55
C ASN A 152 -15.56 -20.39 35.48
N ASN A 153 -15.36 -19.11 35.80
CA ASN A 153 -15.67 -17.96 34.93
C ASN A 153 -17.11 -17.98 34.37
N PRO A 154 -18.15 -18.04 35.23
CA PRO A 154 -19.53 -17.91 34.76
C PRO A 154 -19.83 -16.48 34.30
N ASP A 155 -20.81 -16.35 33.40
CA ASP A 155 -21.44 -15.07 33.07
C ASP A 155 -22.26 -14.53 34.23
N ILE A 156 -22.83 -15.44 35.04
CA ILE A 156 -23.75 -15.16 36.14
C ILE A 156 -23.35 -15.90 37.42
N LYS A 157 -23.25 -15.18 38.54
CA LYS A 157 -23.05 -15.76 39.88
C LYS A 157 -24.24 -15.50 40.79
N TYR A 158 -24.43 -16.41 41.75
CA TYR A 158 -25.46 -16.29 42.78
C TYR A 158 -24.90 -15.96 44.15
N PHE A 159 -25.65 -15.18 44.92
CA PHE A 159 -25.42 -14.91 46.34
C PHE A 159 -26.69 -15.17 47.16
N SER A 160 -26.52 -15.84 48.30
CA SER A 160 -27.62 -16.26 49.17
C SER A 160 -28.37 -15.11 49.85
N ASP A 161 -27.70 -13.97 50.00
CA ASP A 161 -28.21 -12.74 50.61
C ASP A 161 -27.32 -11.53 50.25
N GLU A 162 -27.80 -10.34 50.57
CA GLU A 162 -27.08 -9.09 50.32
C GLU A 162 -25.79 -8.99 51.13
N LYS A 163 -25.70 -9.63 52.30
CA LYS A 163 -24.50 -9.61 53.13
C LYS A 163 -23.37 -10.37 52.46
N ALA A 164 -23.63 -11.60 51.99
CA ALA A 164 -22.68 -12.43 51.26
C ALA A 164 -22.23 -11.74 49.97
N TYR A 165 -23.14 -11.09 49.26
CA TYR A 165 -22.80 -10.26 48.09
C TYR A 165 -21.83 -9.12 48.48
N LEU A 166 -22.17 -8.31 49.47
CA LEU A 166 -21.36 -7.16 49.88
C LEU A 166 -19.99 -7.57 50.45
N GLU A 167 -19.92 -8.67 51.19
CA GLU A 167 -18.65 -9.24 51.67
C GLU A 167 -17.76 -9.66 50.49
N ASN A 168 -18.30 -10.40 49.53
CA ASN A 168 -17.55 -10.78 48.33
C ASN A 168 -17.04 -9.56 47.53
N MET A 169 -17.87 -8.52 47.41
CA MET A 169 -17.50 -7.29 46.73
C MET A 169 -16.39 -6.52 47.46
N ARG A 170 -16.39 -6.51 48.80
CA ARG A 170 -15.30 -5.93 49.61
C ARG A 170 -13.99 -6.69 49.44
N ASP A 171 -14.07 -8.00 49.25
CA ASP A 171 -12.92 -8.88 49.04
C ASP A 171 -12.43 -8.91 47.58
N GLY A 172 -12.82 -7.91 46.77
CA GLY A 172 -12.36 -7.74 45.40
C GLY A 172 -13.23 -8.41 44.33
N GLY A 173 -14.45 -8.85 44.68
CA GLY A 173 -15.39 -9.50 43.75
C GLY A 173 -15.65 -8.73 42.45
N TYR A 174 -15.64 -7.38 42.49
CA TYR A 174 -15.80 -6.54 41.29
C TYR A 174 -14.72 -6.76 40.21
N GLN A 175 -13.56 -7.31 40.57
CA GLN A 175 -12.46 -7.60 39.66
C GLN A 175 -12.63 -8.92 38.88
N ASP A 176 -13.66 -9.71 39.23
CA ASP A 176 -13.96 -10.93 38.49
C ASP A 176 -14.51 -10.64 37.08
N ASN A 177 -14.55 -11.69 36.27
CA ASN A 177 -15.08 -11.66 34.91
C ASN A 177 -16.60 -11.85 34.83
N CYS A 178 -17.27 -12.11 35.96
CA CYS A 178 -18.71 -12.29 36.00
C CYS A 178 -19.39 -10.93 35.90
N ASN A 179 -20.30 -10.75 34.96
CA ASN A 179 -20.89 -9.43 34.70
C ASN A 179 -22.29 -9.27 35.32
N ILE A 180 -22.88 -10.36 35.81
CA ILE A 180 -24.25 -10.39 36.33
C ILE A 180 -24.27 -11.14 37.66
N TYR A 181 -24.80 -10.50 38.69
CA TYR A 181 -24.96 -11.09 40.02
C TYR A 181 -26.43 -11.24 40.34
N ILE A 182 -26.87 -12.48 40.61
CA ILE A 182 -28.18 -12.77 41.17
C ILE A 182 -28.03 -12.81 42.68
N VAL A 183 -28.82 -12.00 43.40
CA VAL A 183 -28.79 -11.94 44.86
C VAL A 183 -30.18 -12.24 45.37
N LYS A 184 -30.31 -13.29 46.18
CA LYS A 184 -31.55 -13.56 46.89
C LYS A 184 -31.74 -12.50 47.97
N SER A 185 -32.78 -11.70 47.85
CA SER A 185 -32.98 -10.56 48.72
C SER A 185 -33.81 -10.91 49.95
N SER A 186 -33.38 -10.38 51.09
CA SER A 186 -34.16 -10.35 52.33
C SER A 186 -34.80 -8.99 52.63
N TYR A 187 -34.41 -7.95 51.88
CA TYR A 187 -34.81 -6.55 52.05
C TYR A 187 -35.98 -6.12 51.16
N ALA A 188 -36.63 -7.04 50.44
CA ALA A 188 -37.80 -6.73 49.65
C ALA A 188 -38.88 -6.06 50.53
N ASN A 189 -39.37 -4.89 50.12
CA ASN A 189 -40.49 -4.24 50.77
C ASN A 189 -41.70 -5.16 50.60
N LYS A 190 -42.15 -5.82 51.68
CA LYS A 190 -43.42 -6.56 51.65
C LYS A 190 -44.54 -5.57 51.37
N ILE A 191 -44.90 -5.40 50.11
CA ILE A 191 -46.14 -4.73 49.77
C ILE A 191 -47.22 -5.76 50.07
N ILE A 192 -47.90 -5.55 51.19
CA ILE A 192 -48.98 -6.42 51.63
C ILE A 192 -50.16 -6.15 50.70
N TYR A 193 -50.35 -7.03 49.72
CA TYR A 193 -51.62 -7.11 49.02
C TYR A 193 -52.56 -8.02 49.77
N ASN A 194 -53.81 -7.57 49.93
CA ASN A 194 -54.86 -8.38 50.56
C ASN A 194 -55.48 -9.39 49.57
N LYS A 195 -55.08 -9.34 48.30
CA LYS A 195 -55.55 -10.21 47.20
C LYS A 195 -54.42 -10.44 46.19
N PRO A 196 -54.45 -11.53 45.41
CA PRO A 196 -53.51 -11.73 44.32
C PRO A 196 -53.54 -10.56 43.33
N LYS A 197 -52.38 -10.18 42.81
CA LYS A 197 -52.24 -9.14 41.78
C LYS A 197 -51.55 -9.68 40.55
N ILE A 198 -51.95 -9.17 39.39
CA ILE A 198 -51.25 -9.41 38.13
C ILE A 198 -50.21 -8.30 37.96
N PHE A 199 -49.02 -8.65 37.49
CA PHE A 199 -48.07 -7.69 36.97
C PHE A 199 -47.69 -8.04 35.54
N ASP A 200 -47.44 -6.99 34.77
CA ASP A 200 -47.17 -7.09 33.35
C ASP A 200 -45.68 -6.89 33.09
N VAL A 201 -45.09 -7.84 32.37
CA VAL A 201 -43.79 -7.70 31.72
C VAL A 201 -44.00 -6.80 30.53
N ALA A 202 -43.45 -5.58 30.56
CA ALA A 202 -43.74 -4.56 29.56
C ALA A 202 -43.28 -4.96 28.14
N LYS A 203 -42.22 -5.78 28.06
CA LYS A 203 -41.61 -6.24 26.81
C LYS A 203 -41.04 -7.66 26.99
N PRO A 204 -41.87 -8.71 26.97
CA PRO A 204 -41.35 -10.06 26.95
C PRO A 204 -40.56 -10.29 25.66
N VAL A 205 -39.42 -10.94 25.78
CA VAL A 205 -38.47 -11.19 24.69
C VAL A 205 -38.35 -12.68 24.37
N ILE A 206 -38.63 -13.57 25.33
CA ILE A 206 -38.56 -15.03 25.14
C ILE A 206 -39.94 -15.66 25.18
N PHE A 207 -40.64 -15.48 26.29
CA PHE A 207 -41.92 -16.14 26.50
C PHE A 207 -43.06 -15.20 26.11
N THR A 208 -44.05 -15.67 25.36
CA THR A 208 -45.25 -14.86 25.03
C THR A 208 -46.10 -14.49 26.26
N GLN A 209 -45.74 -15.01 27.43
CA GLN A 209 -46.39 -14.69 28.70
C GLN A 209 -45.98 -13.29 29.15
N SER A 210 -46.91 -12.34 29.04
CA SER A 210 -46.75 -10.98 29.54
C SER A 210 -47.24 -10.80 30.97
N GLU A 211 -48.09 -11.71 31.49
CA GLU A 211 -48.79 -11.54 32.77
C GLU A 211 -48.40 -12.62 33.78
N TYR A 212 -48.16 -12.20 35.02
CA TYR A 212 -47.82 -13.09 36.14
C TYR A 212 -48.59 -12.71 37.40
N THR A 213 -49.09 -13.72 38.11
CA THR A 213 -49.81 -13.52 39.38
C THR A 213 -48.85 -13.55 40.57
N ILE A 214 -48.93 -12.53 41.41
CA ILE A 214 -48.28 -12.42 42.72
C ILE A 214 -49.31 -12.73 43.80
N GLU A 215 -49.02 -13.68 44.69
CA GLU A 215 -49.87 -13.93 45.86
C GLU A 215 -49.65 -12.86 46.95
N PRO A 216 -50.64 -12.68 47.84
CA PRO A 216 -50.44 -11.98 49.10
C PRO A 216 -49.16 -12.44 49.84
N SER A 217 -48.45 -11.49 50.44
CA SER A 217 -47.25 -11.72 51.29
C SER A 217 -45.96 -12.14 50.57
N TRP A 218 -45.94 -12.17 49.24
CA TRP A 218 -44.72 -12.39 48.47
C TRP A 218 -43.74 -11.22 48.58
N ASP A 219 -42.45 -11.54 48.49
CA ASP A 219 -41.37 -10.55 48.55
C ASP A 219 -41.25 -9.87 47.17
N ILE A 220 -41.58 -8.57 47.11
CA ILE A 220 -41.58 -7.78 45.86
C ILE A 220 -40.91 -6.42 46.05
N PHE A 221 -40.46 -5.85 44.95
CA PHE A 221 -39.80 -4.56 44.89
C PHE A 221 -40.68 -3.52 44.21
N ASN A 222 -40.56 -2.29 44.68
CA ASN A 222 -41.04 -1.11 43.98
C ASN A 222 -39.89 -0.50 43.20
N HIS A 223 -40.03 -0.39 41.88
CA HIS A 223 -39.01 0.22 41.01
C HIS A 223 -38.72 1.68 41.34
N ASP A 224 -39.68 2.38 41.96
CA ASP A 224 -39.57 3.80 42.30
C ASP A 224 -38.97 4.02 43.69
N SER A 225 -39.05 3.03 44.58
CA SER A 225 -38.45 3.12 45.90
C SER A 225 -36.95 2.83 45.84
N GLU A 226 -36.14 3.78 46.25
CA GLU A 226 -34.70 3.57 46.44
C GLU A 226 -34.45 2.62 47.62
N MET A 227 -33.54 1.66 47.42
CA MET A 227 -33.05 0.79 48.48
C MET A 227 -31.81 1.40 49.12
N SER A 228 -31.76 1.44 50.46
CA SER A 228 -30.65 2.05 51.21
C SER A 228 -29.28 1.45 50.88
N LEU A 229 -29.21 0.15 50.60
CA LEU A 229 -27.98 -0.55 50.21
C LEU A 229 -27.58 -0.27 48.74
N PHE A 230 -28.50 0.19 47.91
CA PHE A 230 -28.31 0.39 46.47
C PHE A 230 -28.80 1.79 46.05
N PRO A 231 -28.14 2.87 46.47
CA PRO A 231 -28.59 4.24 46.19
C PRO A 231 -28.57 4.57 44.69
N ARG A 232 -29.54 5.35 44.20
CA ARG A 232 -29.67 5.72 42.77
C ARG A 232 -28.51 6.57 42.25
N MET A 233 -27.76 7.19 43.14
CA MET A 233 -26.52 7.90 42.78
C MET A 233 -25.49 6.95 42.14
N THR A 234 -25.44 5.70 42.61
CA THR A 234 -24.50 4.67 42.16
C THR A 234 -25.15 3.65 41.22
N TYR A 235 -26.44 3.38 41.41
CA TYR A 235 -27.14 2.30 40.72
C TYR A 235 -28.28 2.80 39.82
N ASP A 236 -28.29 2.36 38.57
CA ASP A 236 -29.42 2.60 37.65
C ASP A 236 -30.45 1.48 37.77
N TYR A 237 -31.66 1.83 38.20
CA TYR A 237 -32.77 0.88 38.34
C TYR A 237 -33.46 0.69 36.99
N ILE A 238 -33.47 -0.55 36.50
CA ILE A 238 -34.03 -0.88 35.19
C ILE A 238 -35.46 -1.39 35.35
N LYS A 239 -36.41 -0.65 34.79
CA LYS A 239 -37.83 -0.96 34.84
C LYS A 239 -38.21 -1.96 33.73
N LEU A 240 -38.52 -3.19 34.13
CA LEU A 240 -39.06 -4.22 33.24
C LEU A 240 -40.57 -4.43 33.38
N THR A 241 -41.13 -4.00 34.50
CA THR A 241 -42.56 -4.10 34.83
C THR A 241 -43.10 -2.72 35.19
N ILE A 242 -44.42 -2.55 35.09
CA ILE A 242 -45.06 -1.23 35.17
C ILE A 242 -44.95 -0.62 36.58
N ASN A 243 -45.12 -1.42 37.64
CA ASN A 243 -45.21 -0.91 39.03
C ASN A 243 -44.33 -1.68 40.02
N HIS A 244 -44.55 -2.99 40.13
CA HIS A 244 -43.87 -3.85 41.10
C HIS A 244 -43.25 -5.06 40.40
N THR A 245 -42.22 -5.62 41.00
CA THR A 245 -41.52 -6.77 40.42
C THR A 245 -41.02 -7.71 41.51
N PRO A 246 -41.03 -9.02 41.30
CA PRO A 246 -40.31 -9.95 42.18
C PRO A 246 -38.80 -10.02 41.86
N ILE A 247 -38.34 -9.39 40.77
CA ILE A 247 -36.92 -9.24 40.40
C ILE A 247 -36.62 -7.79 40.06
N LEU A 248 -35.75 -7.14 40.82
CA LEU A 248 -35.24 -5.81 40.54
C LEU A 248 -33.87 -5.91 39.87
N ILE A 249 -33.73 -5.33 38.67
CA ILE A 249 -32.45 -5.28 37.95
C ILE A 249 -31.85 -3.89 38.08
N MET A 250 -30.57 -3.84 38.45
CA MET A 250 -29.82 -2.59 38.62
C MET A 250 -28.49 -2.67 37.89
N ARG A 251 -28.03 -1.55 37.32
CA ARG A 251 -26.65 -1.41 36.84
C ARG A 251 -25.82 -0.68 37.89
N ASP A 252 -24.70 -1.29 38.28
CA ASP A 252 -23.65 -0.63 39.03
C ASP A 252 -22.83 0.26 38.08
N ARG A 253 -22.94 1.58 38.26
CA ARG A 253 -22.24 2.58 37.42
C ARG A 253 -20.74 2.63 37.68
N LEU A 254 -20.30 2.24 38.87
CA LEU A 254 -18.89 2.37 39.27
C LEU A 254 -18.10 1.12 38.90
N ASN A 255 -18.71 -0.05 39.01
CA ASN A 255 -18.02 -1.32 38.80
C ASN A 255 -18.37 -2.03 37.49
N TYR A 256 -19.33 -1.48 36.72
CA TYR A 256 -19.82 -2.04 35.46
C TYR A 256 -20.31 -3.49 35.62
N LYS A 257 -21.25 -3.67 36.53
CA LYS A 257 -21.91 -4.95 36.82
C LYS A 257 -23.43 -4.79 36.76
N LEU A 258 -24.13 -5.86 36.45
CA LEU A 258 -25.57 -5.97 36.62
C LEU A 258 -25.88 -6.74 37.89
N ILE A 259 -26.86 -6.26 38.65
CA ILE A 259 -27.33 -6.89 39.87
C ILE A 259 -28.82 -7.20 39.68
N MET A 260 -29.20 -8.45 39.88
CA MET A 260 -30.58 -8.92 39.92
C MET A 260 -30.92 -9.27 41.37
N LEU A 261 -31.62 -8.37 42.05
CA LEU A 261 -32.18 -8.66 43.38
C LEU A 261 -33.49 -9.43 43.21
N CYS A 262 -33.56 -10.62 43.77
CA CYS A 262 -34.70 -11.53 43.60
C CYS A 262 -35.37 -11.81 44.93
N GLY A 263 -36.70 -11.68 45.00
CA GLY A 263 -37.48 -12.17 46.14
C GLY A 263 -37.35 -13.69 46.30
N LYS A 264 -37.54 -14.22 47.52
CA LYS A 264 -37.34 -15.67 47.78
C LYS A 264 -38.24 -16.58 46.94
N GLU A 265 -39.42 -16.09 46.54
CA GLU A 265 -40.39 -16.85 45.74
C GLU A 265 -39.85 -17.21 44.37
N ILE A 266 -38.94 -16.40 43.80
CA ILE A 266 -38.30 -16.66 42.51
C ILE A 266 -37.55 -18.01 42.50
N PHE A 267 -37.00 -18.41 43.64
CA PHE A 267 -36.20 -19.63 43.76
C PHE A 267 -37.02 -20.87 44.16
N THR A 268 -38.31 -20.70 44.48
CA THR A 268 -39.16 -21.75 45.05
C THR A 268 -40.45 -22.01 44.27
N GLN A 269 -40.99 -21.00 43.59
CA GLN A 269 -42.26 -21.09 42.89
C GLN A 269 -42.05 -21.46 41.43
N GLU A 270 -42.46 -22.66 41.04
CA GLU A 270 -42.32 -23.18 39.66
C GLU A 270 -42.92 -22.21 38.62
N ARG A 271 -44.06 -21.59 38.92
CA ARG A 271 -44.72 -20.65 37.99
C ARG A 271 -43.90 -19.41 37.63
N LEU A 272 -42.87 -19.09 38.41
CA LEU A 272 -41.99 -17.94 38.19
C LEU A 272 -40.71 -18.29 37.43
N ILE A 273 -40.46 -19.56 37.12
CA ILE A 273 -39.20 -19.96 36.48
C ILE A 273 -39.04 -19.33 35.09
N LYS A 274 -40.12 -19.22 34.31
CA LYS A 274 -40.13 -18.50 33.02
C LYS A 274 -39.79 -17.02 33.21
N PHE A 275 -40.33 -16.39 34.25
CA PHE A 275 -40.04 -15.00 34.56
C PHE A 275 -38.56 -14.80 34.95
N LEU A 276 -37.99 -15.72 35.73
CA LEU A 276 -36.56 -15.68 36.05
C LEU A 276 -35.70 -15.78 34.79
N VAL A 277 -35.99 -16.72 33.89
CA VAL A 277 -35.26 -16.87 32.63
C VAL A 277 -35.39 -15.64 31.74
N GLU A 278 -36.58 -15.06 31.63
CA GLU A 278 -36.83 -13.82 30.91
C GLU A 278 -35.91 -12.69 31.41
N ASN A 279 -35.81 -12.53 32.73
CA ASN A 279 -34.95 -11.51 33.34
C ASN A 279 -33.45 -11.84 33.22
N ILE A 280 -33.05 -13.11 33.27
CA ILE A 280 -31.67 -13.56 33.06
C ILE A 280 -31.21 -13.20 31.65
N VAL A 281 -32.01 -13.54 30.64
CA VAL A 281 -31.64 -13.25 29.26
C VAL A 281 -31.68 -11.76 28.99
N TYR A 282 -32.68 -11.05 29.53
CA TYR A 282 -32.68 -9.60 29.45
C TYR A 282 -31.40 -9.01 30.05
N ALA A 283 -31.04 -9.37 31.30
CA ALA A 283 -29.80 -8.92 31.93
C ALA A 283 -28.56 -9.27 31.09
N TYR A 284 -28.50 -10.48 30.52
CA TYR A 284 -27.42 -10.88 29.63
C TYR A 284 -27.30 -10.01 28.37
N THR A 285 -28.43 -9.66 27.75
CA THR A 285 -28.48 -8.84 26.54
C THR A 285 -28.07 -7.39 26.71
N ILE A 286 -28.14 -6.89 27.95
CA ILE A 286 -27.75 -5.52 28.33
C ILE A 286 -26.54 -5.49 29.26
N GLY A 287 -25.86 -6.63 29.43
CA GLY A 287 -24.72 -6.79 30.33
C GLY A 287 -23.43 -6.20 29.79
N TYR A 288 -22.49 -6.01 30.69
CA TYR A 288 -21.16 -5.55 30.32
C TYR A 288 -20.28 -6.71 29.85
N TYR A 289 -19.29 -6.38 29.04
CA TYR A 289 -18.24 -7.28 28.60
C TYR A 289 -16.92 -6.52 28.54
N LYS A 290 -15.84 -7.16 28.99
CA LYS A 290 -14.51 -6.54 29.07
C LYS A 290 -13.61 -7.09 27.97
N VAL A 291 -12.84 -6.23 27.29
CA VAL A 291 -11.87 -6.63 26.26
C VAL A 291 -10.48 -6.07 26.60
N PRO A 292 -9.47 -6.92 26.85
CA PRO A 292 -9.49 -8.39 26.84
C PRO A 292 -10.31 -8.99 27.99
N GLU A 293 -10.88 -10.17 27.75
CA GLU A 293 -11.80 -10.85 28.68
C GLU A 293 -11.08 -11.36 29.94
N ALA A 294 -9.86 -11.91 29.80
CA ALA A 294 -9.14 -12.48 30.93
C ALA A 294 -8.85 -11.44 32.03
N SER A 295 -9.10 -11.81 33.28
CA SER A 295 -8.81 -10.96 34.44
C SER A 295 -7.30 -10.67 34.49
N GLY A 296 -6.94 -9.40 34.73
CA GLY A 296 -5.56 -8.94 34.71
C GLY A 296 -4.90 -8.80 33.33
N SER A 297 -5.55 -9.22 32.23
CA SER A 297 -5.01 -8.99 30.87
C SER A 297 -5.37 -7.60 30.33
N TYR A 298 -4.41 -6.94 29.68
CA TYR A 298 -4.56 -5.62 29.08
C TYR A 298 -3.89 -5.58 27.70
N LEU A 299 -4.41 -4.76 26.80
CA LEU A 299 -3.72 -4.38 25.56
C LEU A 299 -2.67 -3.33 25.91
N ASN A 300 -1.46 -3.43 25.36
CA ASN A 300 -0.37 -2.53 25.75
C ASN A 300 -0.13 -1.44 24.71
N SER A 301 0.16 -0.23 25.16
CA SER A 301 0.62 0.88 24.33
C SER A 301 1.50 1.83 25.15
N PHE A 302 1.89 2.95 24.54
CA PHE A 302 2.63 4.01 25.18
C PHE A 302 2.07 5.37 24.78
N ILE A 303 2.35 6.40 25.57
CA ILE A 303 1.97 7.78 25.29
C ILE A 303 3.08 8.74 25.72
N SER A 304 3.27 9.80 24.94
CA SER A 304 4.20 10.90 25.21
C SER A 304 3.48 12.24 25.35
N ASN A 305 4.02 13.14 26.17
CA ASN A 305 3.59 14.54 26.24
C ASN A 305 3.93 15.30 24.95
N ASN A 306 4.89 14.79 24.17
CA ASN A 306 5.32 15.39 22.93
C ASN A 306 4.74 14.64 21.73
N ILE A 307 4.48 15.39 20.65
CA ILE A 307 4.15 14.80 19.36
C ILE A 307 5.39 14.13 18.77
N ILE A 308 5.25 12.85 18.45
CA ILE A 308 6.28 12.01 17.84
C ILE A 308 6.27 12.24 16.35
N ASP A 309 7.36 12.78 15.81
CA ASP A 309 7.47 13.11 14.38
C ASP A 309 7.75 11.90 13.52
N TYR A 310 8.53 10.93 14.01
CA TYR A 310 8.94 9.78 13.20
C TYR A 310 8.96 8.48 14.00
N TYR A 311 8.72 7.38 13.30
CA TYR A 311 9.04 6.03 13.77
C TYR A 311 10.31 5.53 13.10
N TYR A 312 11.02 4.63 13.78
CA TYR A 312 12.22 3.97 13.28
C TYR A 312 12.15 3.50 11.82
N SER A 313 11.01 2.97 11.37
CA SER A 313 10.89 2.29 10.07
C SER A 313 10.12 3.05 8.98
N LEU A 314 9.73 4.32 9.18
CA LEU A 314 9.02 5.08 8.15
C LEU A 314 9.50 6.54 8.17
N ASN A 315 10.06 7.01 7.06
CA ASN A 315 10.29 8.46 6.81
C ASN A 315 8.96 9.26 6.77
N ASN A 316 7.82 8.61 7.01
CA ASN A 316 6.54 9.28 7.12
C ASN A 316 6.49 10.03 8.46
N ARG A 317 6.37 11.35 8.35
CA ARG A 317 6.04 12.18 9.49
C ARG A 317 4.71 11.71 10.08
N MET A 318 4.74 11.32 11.34
CA MET A 318 3.55 11.16 12.15
C MET A 318 3.46 12.38 13.06
N ASN A 319 2.27 12.82 13.43
CA ASN A 319 2.11 13.91 14.38
C ASN A 319 1.11 13.49 15.46
N SER A 320 1.44 12.44 16.21
CA SER A 320 0.64 11.96 17.33
C SER A 320 1.48 11.69 18.58
N HIS A 321 0.81 11.72 19.72
CA HIS A 321 1.41 11.44 21.04
C HIS A 321 1.60 9.94 21.31
N HIS A 322 0.87 9.09 20.58
CA HIS A 322 0.90 7.64 20.71
C HIS A 322 0.52 6.98 19.37
N PRO A 323 0.78 5.66 19.20
CA PRO A 323 0.30 4.91 18.04
C PRO A 323 -1.21 4.97 17.94
N THR A 324 -1.76 4.91 16.73
CA THR A 324 -3.22 4.84 16.53
C THR A 324 -3.76 3.54 17.16
N ILE A 325 -4.60 3.68 18.18
CA ILE A 325 -5.32 2.59 18.84
C ILE A 325 -6.77 2.64 18.36
N ASN A 326 -7.33 1.54 17.89
CA ASN A 326 -8.68 1.51 17.32
C ASN A 326 -9.53 0.44 17.98
N PHE A 327 -10.53 0.87 18.76
CA PHE A 327 -11.26 -0.06 19.61
C PHE A 327 -12.08 -1.08 18.80
N LYS A 328 -12.57 -0.73 17.61
CA LYS A 328 -13.32 -1.68 16.77
C LYS A 328 -12.41 -2.81 16.29
N LYS A 329 -11.21 -2.47 15.79
CA LYS A 329 -10.22 -3.47 15.39
C LYS A 329 -9.78 -4.36 16.56
N ASP A 330 -9.57 -3.74 17.73
CA ASP A 330 -9.13 -4.48 18.92
C ASP A 330 -10.23 -5.42 19.45
N VAL A 331 -11.50 -5.01 19.36
CA VAL A 331 -12.65 -5.86 19.71
C VAL A 331 -12.86 -6.97 18.68
N GLU A 332 -12.74 -6.68 17.37
CA GLU A 332 -12.81 -7.68 16.30
C GLU A 332 -11.70 -8.73 16.39
N ALA A 333 -10.51 -8.34 16.87
CA ALA A 333 -9.42 -9.27 17.13
C ALA A 333 -9.62 -10.12 18.41
N SER A 334 -10.64 -9.82 19.20
CA SER A 334 -10.96 -10.56 20.44
C SER A 334 -12.00 -11.67 20.20
N ASN A 335 -12.23 -12.50 21.22
CA ASN A 335 -13.29 -13.53 21.17
C ASN A 335 -14.72 -12.97 21.33
N PHE A 336 -14.89 -11.65 21.33
CA PHE A 336 -16.20 -11.01 21.48
C PHE A 336 -17.02 -11.16 20.20
N LYS A 337 -18.03 -12.05 20.24
CA LYS A 337 -18.87 -12.40 19.07
C LYS A 337 -20.06 -11.47 18.84
N ASP A 338 -20.26 -10.49 19.72
CA ASP A 338 -21.44 -9.62 19.68
C ASP A 338 -21.22 -8.44 18.73
N THR A 339 -22.16 -8.25 17.80
CA THR A 339 -22.08 -7.20 16.78
C THR A 339 -22.69 -5.86 17.21
N SER A 340 -23.51 -5.85 18.27
CA SER A 340 -24.16 -4.64 18.79
C SER A 340 -23.72 -4.37 20.22
N TYR A 341 -22.92 -3.32 20.37
CA TYR A 341 -22.35 -2.92 21.65
C TYR A 341 -22.02 -1.43 21.65
N LYS A 342 -21.98 -0.88 22.85
CA LYS A 342 -21.56 0.49 23.11
C LYS A 342 -20.30 0.48 23.97
N LEU A 343 -19.29 1.25 23.60
CA LEU A 343 -18.15 1.51 24.48
C LEU A 343 -18.60 2.42 25.63
N ILE A 344 -18.40 1.97 26.86
CA ILE A 344 -18.81 2.70 28.07
C ILE A 344 -17.60 3.32 28.75
N ASP A 345 -16.51 2.56 28.88
CA ASP A 345 -15.31 3.02 29.55
C ASP A 345 -14.05 2.30 29.04
N VAL A 346 -12.88 2.85 29.38
CA VAL A 346 -11.57 2.27 29.11
C VAL A 346 -10.70 2.37 30.36
N PHE A 347 -10.42 1.23 30.99
CA PHE A 347 -9.49 1.15 32.11
C PHE A 347 -8.05 1.23 31.63
N THR A 348 -7.19 1.84 32.45
CA THR A 348 -5.74 1.89 32.24
C THR A 348 -5.01 1.28 33.43
N THR A 349 -3.88 0.61 33.19
CA THR A 349 -3.05 0.05 34.28
C THR A 349 -2.17 1.09 34.96
N ASN A 350 -1.99 2.25 34.34
CA ASN A 350 -1.13 3.31 34.81
C ASN A 350 -2.01 4.50 35.25
N SER A 351 -1.98 4.86 36.53
CA SER A 351 -2.77 5.97 37.09
C SER A 351 -2.42 7.34 36.50
N ASN A 352 -1.27 7.45 35.83
CA ASN A 352 -0.83 8.67 35.17
C ASN A 352 -1.36 8.81 33.74
N VAL A 353 -2.10 7.81 33.25
CA VAL A 353 -2.72 7.80 31.92
C VAL A 353 -4.20 7.55 32.09
N VAL A 354 -5.03 8.43 31.55
CA VAL A 354 -6.49 8.28 31.58
C VAL A 354 -7.05 8.30 30.18
N TYR A 355 -8.15 7.57 29.99
CA TYR A 355 -8.96 7.67 28.79
C TYR A 355 -9.47 9.10 28.61
N ASP A 356 -9.40 9.62 27.38
CA ASP A 356 -9.85 10.97 27.05
C ASP A 356 -11.15 10.93 26.23
N TYR A 357 -11.09 10.42 25.00
CA TYR A 357 -12.26 10.25 24.15
C TYR A 357 -12.01 9.22 23.04
N VAL A 358 -13.09 8.86 22.36
CA VAL A 358 -13.07 8.10 21.12
C VAL A 358 -13.64 8.96 19.99
N ASP A 359 -12.95 8.99 18.86
CA ASP A 359 -13.40 9.74 17.68
C ASP A 359 -14.42 8.95 16.83
N TYR A 360 -14.98 9.61 15.80
CA TYR A 360 -15.92 8.98 14.86
C TYR A 360 -15.30 7.84 14.03
N SER A 361 -13.98 7.78 13.94
CA SER A 361 -13.24 6.71 13.26
C SER A 361 -12.91 5.53 14.19
N ASN A 362 -13.41 5.56 15.43
CA ASN A 362 -13.17 4.57 16.47
C ASN A 362 -11.73 4.56 17.01
N ASN A 363 -10.97 5.64 16.81
CA ASN A 363 -9.66 5.79 17.42
C ASN A 363 -9.81 6.22 18.88
N VAL A 364 -9.06 5.57 19.77
CA VAL A 364 -9.08 5.82 21.20
C VAL A 364 -7.91 6.70 21.57
N TYR A 365 -8.22 7.80 22.25
CA TYR A 365 -7.24 8.77 22.70
C TYR A 365 -7.09 8.70 24.21
N PHE A 366 -5.84 8.83 24.64
CA PHE A 366 -5.45 8.86 26.03
C PHE A 366 -4.74 10.18 26.33
N LYS A 367 -4.79 10.60 27.58
CA LYS A 367 -4.04 11.76 28.08
C LYS A 367 -3.23 11.38 29.29
N LYS A 368 -2.06 12.00 29.40
CA LYS A 368 -1.24 11.94 30.61
C LYS A 368 -1.76 12.95 31.62
N THR A 369 -1.80 12.57 32.89
CA THR A 369 -2.19 13.47 34.00
C THR A 369 -1.00 14.19 34.61
N ILE A 370 0.22 13.75 34.28
CA ILE A 370 1.48 14.38 34.71
C ILE A 370 2.36 14.72 33.51
N ASN A 371 3.12 15.80 33.65
CA ASN A 371 4.17 16.16 32.69
C ASN A 371 5.55 15.76 33.25
N ASP A 372 6.00 14.57 32.88
CA ASP A 372 7.23 13.91 33.32
C ASP A 372 8.27 13.76 32.19
N GLU A 373 8.07 14.42 31.05
CA GLU A 373 8.93 14.33 29.86
C GLU A 373 9.54 15.68 29.51
N LEU A 374 10.73 15.65 28.89
CA LEU A 374 11.37 16.87 28.40
C LEU A 374 10.52 17.49 27.28
N GLU A 375 10.28 18.80 27.34
CA GLU A 375 9.51 19.48 26.29
C GLU A 375 10.28 19.55 24.97
N LYS A 376 9.58 19.23 23.89
CA LYS A 376 10.04 19.36 22.51
C LYS A 376 9.97 20.83 22.09
N GLY A 377 11.11 21.40 21.71
CA GLY A 377 11.17 22.75 21.16
C GLY A 377 10.65 22.81 19.73
N ASN A 378 10.28 24.00 19.25
CA ASN A 378 9.74 24.20 17.89
C ASN A 378 10.70 23.82 16.74
N ALA A 379 11.99 23.68 17.03
CA ALA A 379 13.01 23.26 16.07
C ALA A 379 13.40 21.78 16.20
N ASP A 380 12.91 21.09 17.22
CA ASP A 380 13.26 19.71 17.50
C ASP A 380 12.30 18.76 16.78
N SER A 381 12.78 17.59 16.41
CA SER A 381 11.93 16.45 16.07
C SER A 381 12.20 15.27 17.00
N LEU A 382 11.23 14.38 17.15
CA LEU A 382 11.28 13.20 18.00
C LEU A 382 11.13 11.94 17.17
N ILE A 383 12.03 10.98 17.39
CA ILE A 383 11.99 9.67 16.76
C ILE A 383 11.74 8.61 17.83
N TYR A 384 10.72 7.78 17.62
CA TYR A 384 10.51 6.57 18.39
C TYR A 384 11.32 5.40 17.82
N THR A 385 12.30 4.96 18.60
CA THR A 385 13.30 3.95 18.20
C THR A 385 12.88 2.52 18.50
N THR A 386 13.58 1.52 17.93
CA THR A 386 13.37 0.10 18.24
C THR A 386 13.57 -0.26 19.71
N ASN A 387 14.35 0.54 20.43
CA ASN A 387 14.58 0.37 21.87
C ASN A 387 13.43 0.95 22.71
N GLN A 388 12.32 1.35 22.07
CA GLN A 388 11.15 1.97 22.69
C GLN A 388 11.47 3.29 23.40
N GLU A 389 12.45 4.01 22.88
CA GLU A 389 12.91 5.31 23.38
C GLU A 389 12.59 6.41 22.38
N LEU A 390 12.19 7.57 22.90
CA LEU A 390 12.07 8.82 22.17
C LEU A 390 13.39 9.58 22.22
N LYS A 391 13.93 9.85 21.03
CA LYS A 391 15.18 10.59 20.85
C LYS A 391 14.91 11.92 20.16
N PHE A 392 15.41 13.00 20.76
CA PHE A 392 15.42 14.31 20.11
C PHE A 392 16.44 14.34 18.99
N ILE A 393 16.05 14.96 17.88
CA ILE A 393 16.91 15.26 16.75
C ILE A 393 16.73 16.74 16.39
N ASP A 394 17.82 17.42 16.07
CA ASP A 394 17.72 18.79 15.58
C ASP A 394 17.27 18.74 14.12
N LYS A 395 16.39 19.68 13.74
CA LYS A 395 15.75 19.91 12.44
C LYS A 395 16.53 19.47 11.18
N VAL A 396 16.58 18.17 10.89
CA VAL A 396 17.02 17.63 9.61
C VAL A 396 15.83 16.99 8.91
N ASN A 397 15.52 17.45 7.70
CA ASN A 397 14.61 16.71 6.82
C ASN A 397 15.33 15.41 6.40
N TYR A 398 15.16 14.35 7.18
CA TYR A 398 15.78 13.06 6.92
C TYR A 398 15.02 12.34 5.82
N SER A 399 15.40 12.63 4.58
CA SER A 399 14.83 12.02 3.39
C SER A 399 15.98 11.67 2.46
N LEU A 400 16.57 10.49 2.68
CA LEU A 400 17.66 9.94 1.88
C LEU A 400 17.12 8.93 0.88
N TYR A 401 17.59 9.04 -0.36
CA TYR A 401 17.19 8.20 -1.47
C TYR A 401 18.40 7.60 -2.18
N ASP A 402 18.27 6.32 -2.49
CA ASP A 402 19.06 5.58 -3.47
C ASP A 402 18.33 5.67 -4.82
N ILE A 403 18.96 6.33 -5.80
CA ILE A 403 18.36 6.66 -7.09
C ILE A 403 19.17 5.99 -8.20
N GLU A 404 18.47 5.23 -9.03
CA GLU A 404 18.98 4.67 -10.28
C GLU A 404 18.02 5.04 -11.40
N GLN A 405 18.43 5.98 -12.25
CA GLN A 405 17.63 6.40 -13.39
C GLN A 405 18.11 5.75 -14.68
N LEU A 406 17.20 5.66 -15.66
CA LEU A 406 17.59 5.44 -17.04
C LEU A 406 17.96 6.81 -17.64
N PRO A 407 19.14 6.99 -18.27
CA PRO A 407 19.46 8.24 -18.95
C PRO A 407 18.47 8.48 -20.10
N ASN A 408 17.98 9.71 -20.22
CA ASN A 408 17.09 10.10 -21.31
C ASN A 408 17.87 10.93 -22.34
N ILE A 409 18.08 10.35 -23.51
CA ILE A 409 18.83 10.94 -24.62
C ILE A 409 17.87 11.17 -25.78
N SER A 410 17.90 12.37 -26.33
CA SER A 410 17.20 12.74 -27.56
C SER A 410 18.20 13.33 -28.56
N TYR A 411 17.80 13.48 -29.81
CA TYR A 411 18.64 14.07 -30.83
C TYR A 411 17.83 14.99 -31.75
N LYS A 412 18.51 15.95 -32.35
CA LYS A 412 17.96 16.84 -33.38
C LYS A 412 19.00 16.99 -34.48
N TYR A 413 18.57 16.86 -35.74
CA TYR A 413 19.39 17.17 -36.89
C TYR A 413 18.88 18.44 -37.56
N ASP A 414 19.73 19.46 -37.68
CA ASP A 414 19.40 20.76 -38.25
C ASP A 414 20.66 21.41 -38.85
N ASN A 415 20.56 22.06 -40.02
CA ASN A 415 21.66 22.74 -40.71
C ASN A 415 22.98 21.93 -40.76
N ASP A 416 22.91 20.67 -41.21
CA ASP A 416 24.03 19.74 -41.30
C ASP A 416 24.75 19.41 -39.97
N LYS A 417 24.09 19.65 -38.82
CA LYS A 417 24.60 19.34 -37.49
C LYS A 417 23.65 18.38 -36.77
N LEU A 418 24.20 17.26 -36.31
CA LEU A 418 23.48 16.36 -35.41
C LEU A 418 23.80 16.77 -33.97
N GLU A 419 22.80 17.21 -33.23
CA GLU A 419 22.89 17.53 -31.81
C GLU A 419 22.29 16.41 -30.97
N ILE A 420 23.08 15.88 -30.03
CA ILE A 420 22.66 14.92 -29.03
C ILE A 420 22.38 15.67 -27.74
N VAL A 421 21.21 15.44 -27.18
CA VAL A 421 20.68 16.13 -26.03
C VAL A 421 20.46 15.13 -24.91
N VAL A 422 21.27 15.23 -23.87
CA VAL A 422 21.21 14.35 -22.69
C VAL A 422 20.51 15.10 -21.56
N SER A 423 19.40 14.55 -21.07
CA SER A 423 18.66 15.10 -19.93
C SER A 423 19.46 14.96 -18.63
N PRO A 424 19.09 15.67 -17.54
CA PRO A 424 19.63 15.41 -16.21
C PRO A 424 19.62 13.91 -15.87
N TYR A 425 20.70 13.44 -15.25
CA TYR A 425 20.94 12.03 -14.99
C TYR A 425 21.52 11.82 -13.59
N TYR A 426 20.94 10.89 -12.84
CA TYR A 426 21.30 10.58 -11.46
C TYR A 426 21.45 9.07 -11.28
N SER A 427 22.58 8.65 -10.69
CA SER A 427 22.84 7.26 -10.33
C SER A 427 23.67 7.19 -9.05
N SER A 428 23.11 6.51 -8.04
CA SER A 428 23.73 6.28 -6.73
C SER A 428 24.95 5.36 -6.84
N SER A 429 24.83 4.25 -7.56
CA SER A 429 25.90 3.26 -7.73
C SER A 429 27.05 3.76 -8.60
N GLN A 430 26.76 4.58 -9.62
CA GLN A 430 27.77 5.16 -10.50
C GLN A 430 28.31 6.51 -10.01
N ASN A 431 27.85 7.00 -8.85
CA ASN A 431 28.20 8.32 -8.30
C ASN A 431 27.92 9.49 -9.27
N ILE A 432 26.85 9.43 -10.06
CA ILE A 432 26.49 10.46 -11.04
C ILE A 432 25.42 11.40 -10.48
N ALA A 433 25.66 12.70 -10.52
CA ALA A 433 24.70 13.74 -10.11
C ALA A 433 24.69 14.91 -11.09
N LYS A 434 24.22 14.66 -12.32
CA LYS A 434 24.14 15.69 -13.37
C LYS A 434 22.75 16.30 -13.40
N ASN A 435 22.60 17.52 -12.86
CA ASN A 435 21.32 18.22 -12.76
C ASN A 435 20.98 19.14 -13.94
N LYS A 436 21.90 19.28 -14.91
CA LYS A 436 21.72 20.11 -16.11
C LYS A 436 21.70 19.23 -17.35
N GLN A 437 20.92 19.67 -18.33
CA GLN A 437 20.93 19.11 -19.68
C GLN A 437 22.29 19.39 -20.34
N THR A 438 22.78 18.44 -21.13
CA THR A 438 24.02 18.57 -21.90
C THR A 438 23.72 18.44 -23.38
N PHE A 439 24.33 19.31 -24.18
CA PHE A 439 24.23 19.34 -25.64
C PHE A 439 25.59 18.96 -26.24
N LEU A 440 25.60 17.99 -27.15
CA LEU A 440 26.81 17.50 -27.81
C LEU A 440 26.61 17.53 -29.31
N THR A 441 27.52 18.17 -30.05
CA THR A 441 27.41 18.29 -31.51
C THR A 441 28.29 17.26 -32.21
N ILE A 442 27.68 16.47 -33.09
CA ILE A 442 28.35 15.58 -34.03
C ILE A 442 28.46 16.28 -35.38
N HIS A 443 29.69 16.47 -35.85
CA HIS A 443 29.99 17.12 -37.12
C HIS A 443 30.12 16.15 -38.30
N ASN A 444 30.52 14.90 -38.06
CA ASN A 444 30.69 13.91 -39.11
C ASN A 444 29.62 12.82 -39.00
N ILE A 445 28.55 12.97 -39.78
CA ILE A 445 27.42 12.03 -39.79
C ILE A 445 27.73 10.68 -40.47
N ASN A 446 28.92 10.52 -41.04
CA ASN A 446 29.34 9.27 -41.70
C ASN A 446 29.97 8.25 -40.74
N LYS A 447 30.03 8.58 -39.45
CA LYS A 447 30.61 7.72 -38.40
C LYS A 447 29.61 7.49 -37.28
N ASN A 448 29.78 6.39 -36.57
CA ASN A 448 29.04 6.15 -35.32
C ASN A 448 29.87 6.63 -34.15
N TYR A 449 29.18 6.89 -33.04
CA TYR A 449 29.77 7.43 -31.83
C TYR A 449 29.33 6.65 -30.60
N VAL A 450 30.10 6.78 -29.52
CA VAL A 450 29.74 6.25 -28.21
C VAL A 450 29.70 7.40 -27.21
N LEU A 451 28.60 7.49 -26.46
CA LEU A 451 28.41 8.47 -25.40
C LEU A 451 28.99 7.93 -24.09
N TYR A 452 29.90 8.70 -23.50
CA TYR A 452 30.52 8.43 -22.21
C TYR A 452 30.17 9.51 -21.19
N MET A 453 30.16 9.11 -19.92
CA MET A 453 30.19 10.01 -18.76
C MET A 453 31.55 9.90 -18.08
N ARG A 454 32.24 11.03 -17.91
CA ARG A 454 33.55 11.07 -17.26
C ARG A 454 33.48 10.53 -15.83
N LYS A 455 34.32 9.53 -15.52
CA LYS A 455 34.42 8.93 -14.20
C LYS A 455 35.31 9.79 -13.31
N THR A 456 34.68 10.63 -12.50
CA THR A 456 35.36 11.53 -11.57
C THR A 456 34.71 11.50 -10.20
N SER A 457 35.51 11.67 -9.15
CA SER A 457 35.05 11.88 -7.78
C SER A 457 34.63 13.33 -7.52
N ILE A 458 34.94 14.26 -8.42
CA ILE A 458 34.61 15.68 -8.33
C ILE A 458 33.34 15.94 -9.14
N PHE A 459 32.21 16.22 -8.47
CA PHE A 459 30.93 16.44 -9.14
C PHE A 459 30.94 17.58 -10.17
N ALA A 460 31.76 18.61 -9.96
CA ALA A 460 31.88 19.73 -10.89
C ALA A 460 32.44 19.32 -12.27
N ASP A 461 33.25 18.26 -12.30
CA ASP A 461 33.93 17.78 -13.51
C ASP A 461 33.14 16.68 -14.24
N GLN A 462 31.94 16.35 -13.77
CA GLN A 462 31.07 15.38 -14.44
C GLN A 462 30.54 15.96 -15.75
N GLU A 463 31.01 15.40 -16.84
CA GLU A 463 30.63 15.78 -18.19
C GLU A 463 30.33 14.57 -19.06
N PHE A 464 29.33 14.74 -19.92
CA PHE A 464 29.10 13.82 -21.02
C PHE A 464 29.98 14.23 -22.19
N TYR A 465 30.57 13.25 -22.86
CA TYR A 465 31.32 13.47 -24.08
C TYR A 465 31.13 12.28 -25.03
N ILE A 466 31.43 12.48 -26.31
CA ILE A 466 31.31 11.48 -27.36
C ILE A 466 32.69 11.16 -27.92
N LEU A 467 32.90 9.88 -28.24
CA LEU A 467 34.06 9.39 -28.98
C LEU A 467 33.58 8.64 -30.22
N GLU A 468 34.41 8.54 -31.25
CA GLU A 468 34.11 7.67 -32.40
C GLU A 468 34.04 6.21 -31.95
N ASP A 469 33.24 5.37 -32.63
CA ASP A 469 33.05 3.96 -32.25
C ASP A 469 34.32 3.10 -32.27
N THR A 470 35.38 3.57 -32.94
CA THR A 470 36.71 2.97 -32.94
C THR A 470 37.56 3.33 -31.72
N GLU A 471 37.19 4.36 -30.97
CA GLU A 471 37.91 4.84 -29.80
C GLU A 471 37.28 4.27 -28.52
N THR A 472 38.12 3.87 -27.56
CA THR A 472 37.66 3.29 -26.29
C THR A 472 38.06 4.16 -25.12
N SER A 473 37.17 4.26 -24.13
CA SER A 473 37.43 4.91 -22.85
C SER A 473 37.08 3.98 -21.68
N ASP A 474 37.81 4.12 -20.57
CA ASP A 474 37.55 3.44 -19.29
C ASP A 474 36.44 4.13 -18.47
N ASP A 475 35.90 5.24 -18.98
CA ASP A 475 34.78 5.97 -18.40
C ASP A 475 33.45 5.20 -18.53
N ILE A 476 32.39 5.77 -17.95
CA ILE A 476 31.09 5.11 -17.88
C ILE A 476 30.41 5.22 -19.25
N LYS A 477 30.35 4.10 -19.98
CA LYS A 477 29.61 4.00 -21.23
C LYS A 477 28.10 4.14 -21.00
N ILE A 478 27.47 5.09 -21.70
CA ILE A 478 26.05 5.40 -21.56
C ILE A 478 25.23 4.77 -22.70
N ALA A 479 25.62 5.05 -23.95
CA ALA A 479 24.90 4.57 -25.13
C ALA A 479 25.79 4.56 -26.38
N ASP A 480 25.50 3.67 -27.32
CA ASP A 480 25.97 3.75 -28.70
C ASP A 480 25.03 4.66 -29.50
N ILE A 481 25.60 5.55 -30.31
CA ILE A 481 24.91 6.48 -31.21
C ILE A 481 25.18 6.00 -32.63
N ILE A 482 24.18 5.36 -33.23
CA ILE A 482 24.27 4.77 -34.57
C ILE A 482 23.56 5.71 -35.55
N ILE A 483 24.31 6.28 -36.49
CA ILE A 483 23.75 7.21 -37.48
C ILE A 483 23.32 6.42 -38.72
N LYS A 484 22.05 6.61 -39.13
CA LYS A 484 21.51 6.02 -40.34
C LYS A 484 21.52 7.03 -41.47
N LEU A 485 22.09 6.61 -42.60
CA LEU A 485 22.11 7.37 -43.83
C LEU A 485 21.23 6.69 -44.87
N ASN A 486 20.44 7.47 -45.60
CA ASN A 486 19.77 7.02 -46.81
C ASN A 486 20.67 7.34 -47.99
N ASN A 487 20.99 6.30 -48.76
CA ASN A 487 21.74 6.44 -50.00
C ASN A 487 20.74 6.66 -51.13
N ASN A 488 20.68 7.89 -51.61
CA ASN A 488 19.91 8.21 -52.81
C ASN A 488 20.86 8.20 -54.00
N ILE A 489 20.58 7.29 -54.93
CA ILE A 489 21.24 7.26 -56.23
C ILE A 489 20.53 8.28 -57.11
N VAL A 490 21.16 9.43 -57.33
CA VAL A 490 20.62 10.46 -58.22
C VAL A 490 21.34 10.36 -59.56
N PRO A 491 20.60 10.24 -60.69
CA PRO A 491 21.20 10.38 -62.01
C PRO A 491 21.59 11.85 -62.24
N THR A 492 22.87 12.09 -62.48
CA THR A 492 23.41 13.43 -62.76
C THR A 492 23.83 13.53 -64.22
N ASP A 493 23.41 14.63 -64.87
CA ASP A 493 23.78 14.98 -66.23
C ASP A 493 25.19 15.59 -66.26
N VAL A 494 26.07 15.07 -67.12
CA VAL A 494 27.46 15.57 -67.29
C VAL A 494 27.53 16.99 -67.86
N ARG A 495 26.41 17.57 -68.29
CA ARG A 495 26.35 18.92 -68.88
C ARG A 495 26.18 20.04 -67.85
N VAL A 496 26.10 19.74 -66.56
CA VAL A 496 26.16 20.77 -65.51
C VAL A 496 27.61 21.23 -65.35
N ILE A 497 27.86 22.52 -65.58
CA ILE A 497 29.18 23.14 -65.38
C ILE A 497 29.65 22.86 -63.93
N GLY A 498 30.73 22.08 -63.79
CA GLY A 498 31.25 21.60 -62.49
C GLY A 498 30.90 20.15 -62.11
N GLY A 499 30.16 19.41 -62.96
CA GLY A 499 29.81 18.00 -62.76
C GLY A 499 30.89 16.98 -63.14
N GLY A 500 32.03 17.43 -63.67
CA GLY A 500 33.25 16.63 -63.74
C GLY A 500 33.99 16.74 -62.41
N SER A 501 34.35 15.61 -61.80
CA SER A 501 35.28 15.55 -60.67
C SER A 501 36.42 16.56 -60.86
N SER A 502 36.55 17.52 -59.94
CA SER A 502 37.51 18.62 -59.99
C SER A 502 38.97 18.18 -59.76
N LYS A 503 39.31 16.91 -60.04
CA LYS A 503 40.59 16.31 -59.65
C LYS A 503 41.37 15.60 -60.76
N TYR A 504 40.87 15.51 -61.99
CA TYR A 504 41.63 14.87 -63.08
C TYR A 504 41.44 15.55 -64.44
N ASP A 505 42.52 16.11 -64.99
CA ASP A 505 42.61 16.78 -66.31
C ASP A 505 42.73 15.80 -67.49
N ASN A 506 42.00 14.68 -67.47
CA ASN A 506 42.10 13.70 -68.56
C ASN A 506 40.74 13.19 -69.03
N TYR A 507 40.25 13.79 -70.12
CA TYR A 507 39.01 13.43 -70.80
C TYR A 507 39.06 12.05 -71.47
N ASP A 508 40.22 11.40 -71.55
CA ASP A 508 40.38 10.05 -72.12
C ASP A 508 40.00 8.91 -71.15
N TYR A 509 39.62 9.22 -69.91
CA TYR A 509 39.26 8.23 -68.88
C TYR A 509 37.75 8.16 -68.59
N ILE A 510 36.92 8.17 -69.64
CA ILE A 510 35.52 7.74 -69.52
C ILE A 510 35.50 6.21 -69.52
N ASP A 511 35.80 5.63 -68.37
CA ASP A 511 35.53 4.22 -68.13
C ASP A 511 34.01 4.05 -67.96
N THR A 512 33.43 3.21 -68.80
CA THR A 512 32.01 2.83 -68.77
C THR A 512 31.66 2.30 -67.38
N GLY A 513 30.82 3.04 -66.65
CA GLY A 513 30.27 2.59 -65.36
C GLY A 513 29.60 1.23 -65.50
N ASN A 514 29.93 0.30 -64.61
CA ASN A 514 29.31 -1.01 -64.52
C ASN A 514 29.03 -1.35 -63.06
N ILE A 515 27.84 -1.87 -62.78
CA ILE A 515 27.43 -2.32 -61.46
C ILE A 515 28.03 -3.69 -61.09
N ASN A 516 28.56 -4.52 -62.03
CA ASN A 516 29.25 -5.79 -61.69
C ASN A 516 30.00 -6.51 -62.87
N GLY A 517 30.51 -5.79 -63.88
CA GLY A 517 31.53 -6.33 -64.81
C GLY A 517 31.11 -7.26 -65.97
N ARG A 518 30.00 -7.01 -66.68
CA ARG A 518 29.74 -7.62 -68.02
C ARG A 518 29.39 -6.57 -69.11
N PRO A 519 29.90 -6.70 -70.35
CA PRO A 519 29.59 -5.78 -71.46
C PRO A 519 28.31 -6.17 -72.23
N TYR A 520 27.55 -5.17 -72.70
CA TYR A 520 26.40 -5.36 -73.61
C TYR A 520 26.85 -5.88 -74.99
N ARG A 521 26.11 -6.84 -75.56
CA ARG A 521 26.23 -7.29 -76.97
C ARG A 521 24.85 -7.23 -77.65
N VAL A 522 24.85 -6.95 -78.95
CA VAL A 522 23.67 -7.04 -79.83
C VAL A 522 23.29 -8.52 -79.97
N GLY A 523 22.03 -8.84 -79.66
CA GLY A 523 21.48 -10.20 -79.55
C GLY A 523 21.33 -10.65 -78.09
N THR A 524 20.36 -10.08 -77.38
CA THR A 524 20.06 -10.38 -75.97
C THR A 524 19.07 -11.54 -75.86
N SER A 525 19.36 -12.48 -74.96
CA SER A 525 18.37 -13.48 -74.53
C SER A 525 17.78 -13.07 -73.19
N MET A 526 16.46 -13.03 -73.09
CA MET A 526 15.74 -12.73 -71.85
C MET A 526 15.41 -14.05 -71.16
N VAL A 527 16.02 -14.32 -70.00
CA VAL A 527 15.71 -15.51 -69.20
C VAL A 527 14.62 -15.18 -68.19
N ILE A 528 13.46 -15.81 -68.31
CA ILE A 528 12.33 -15.62 -67.41
C ILE A 528 12.20 -16.89 -66.55
N THR A 529 12.46 -16.75 -65.25
CA THR A 529 12.31 -17.86 -64.30
C THR A 529 10.95 -17.79 -63.63
N LEU A 530 10.18 -18.87 -63.70
CA LEU A 530 8.84 -18.97 -63.14
C LEU A 530 8.72 -20.16 -62.18
N PRO A 531 7.86 -20.08 -61.15
CA PRO A 531 7.55 -21.23 -60.29
C PRO A 531 7.01 -22.42 -61.09
N LYS A 532 7.41 -23.65 -60.74
CA LYS A 532 7.04 -24.90 -61.46
C LYS A 532 5.54 -25.12 -61.61
N ARG A 533 4.73 -24.60 -60.67
CA ARG A 533 3.26 -24.62 -60.76
C ARG A 533 2.68 -23.96 -62.03
N TYR A 534 3.45 -23.12 -62.72
CA TYR A 534 3.01 -22.44 -63.95
C TYR A 534 3.45 -23.14 -65.24
N GLU A 535 4.18 -24.25 -65.15
CA GLU A 535 4.65 -25.02 -66.31
C GLU A 535 3.53 -25.47 -67.26
N PRO A 536 2.32 -25.87 -66.79
CA PRO A 536 1.20 -26.21 -67.68
C PRO A 536 0.77 -25.07 -68.62
N TYR A 537 1.06 -23.81 -68.27
CA TYR A 537 0.67 -22.62 -69.04
C TYR A 537 1.79 -22.07 -69.94
N ARG A 538 2.92 -22.80 -70.09
CA ARG A 538 4.12 -22.37 -70.84
C ARG A 538 3.80 -21.76 -72.22
N ASN A 539 2.93 -22.40 -72.99
CA ASN A 539 2.59 -21.94 -74.35
C ASN A 539 1.84 -20.60 -74.37
N GLN A 540 0.92 -20.39 -73.43
CA GLN A 540 0.18 -19.13 -73.31
C GLN A 540 1.11 -18.00 -72.84
N LEU A 541 2.00 -18.30 -71.90
CA LEU A 541 3.00 -17.35 -71.41
C LEU A 541 3.96 -16.93 -72.52
N GLN A 542 4.49 -17.87 -73.29
CA GLN A 542 5.37 -17.58 -74.42
C GLN A 542 4.68 -16.71 -75.48
N GLN A 543 3.41 -16.98 -75.79
CA GLN A 543 2.66 -16.14 -76.74
C GLN A 543 2.49 -14.70 -76.28
N GLN A 544 2.24 -14.47 -74.99
CA GLN A 544 2.11 -13.09 -74.48
C GLN A 544 3.47 -12.39 -74.44
N ILE A 545 4.52 -13.11 -74.04
CA ILE A 545 5.89 -12.59 -74.03
C ILE A 545 6.32 -12.17 -75.44
N ASN A 546 6.06 -12.99 -76.45
CA ASN A 546 6.43 -12.70 -77.84
C ASN A 546 5.74 -11.46 -78.44
N LYS A 547 4.59 -11.01 -77.90
CA LYS A 547 3.93 -9.77 -78.35
C LYS A 547 4.68 -8.51 -77.94
N HIS A 548 5.53 -8.60 -76.92
CA HIS A 548 6.19 -7.46 -76.29
C HIS A 548 7.71 -7.49 -76.47
N ILE A 549 8.22 -8.47 -77.22
CA ILE A 549 9.64 -8.60 -77.53
C ILE A 549 9.94 -7.92 -78.87
N SER A 550 11.02 -7.16 -78.91
CA SER A 550 11.55 -6.56 -80.14
C SER A 550 12.16 -7.63 -81.06
N SER A 551 12.21 -7.41 -82.38
CA SER A 551 12.56 -8.41 -83.40
C SER A 551 13.96 -9.04 -83.29
N ALA A 552 14.78 -8.62 -82.32
CA ALA A 552 16.16 -9.06 -82.13
C ALA A 552 16.41 -9.82 -80.80
N GLU A 553 15.40 -10.03 -79.95
CA GLU A 553 15.58 -10.69 -78.64
C GLU A 553 14.94 -12.09 -78.61
N ALA A 554 15.56 -13.02 -77.88
CA ALA A 554 15.05 -14.39 -77.71
C ALA A 554 14.68 -14.65 -76.24
N ALA A 555 13.44 -15.06 -75.96
CA ALA A 555 13.02 -15.41 -74.60
C ALA A 555 13.27 -16.90 -74.28
N ILE A 556 13.87 -17.15 -73.12
CA ILE A 556 14.11 -18.49 -72.58
C ILE A 556 13.35 -18.61 -71.25
N ILE A 557 12.32 -19.46 -71.20
CA ILE A 557 11.53 -19.69 -69.98
C ILE A 557 12.06 -20.92 -69.23
N ILE A 558 12.39 -20.72 -67.95
CA ILE A 558 12.88 -21.77 -67.04
C ILE A 558 11.92 -21.91 -65.85
N PHE A 559 11.46 -23.12 -65.57
CA PHE A 559 10.62 -23.39 -64.40
C PHE A 559 11.44 -24.00 -63.27
N LYS A 560 11.29 -23.48 -62.05
CA LYS A 560 11.99 -23.97 -60.86
C LYS A 560 11.04 -24.02 -59.65
N ASP A 561 11.35 -24.93 -58.72
CA ASP A 561 10.59 -25.14 -57.48
C ASP A 561 10.78 -23.99 -56.48
#